data_AF-A0A7X5WUR4-F1
#
_entry.id   AF-A0A7X5WUR4-F1
#
_cell.length_a   1.000
_cell.length_b   1.000
_cell.length_c   1.000
_cell.angle_alpha   90.00
_cell.angle_beta   90.00
_cell.angle_gamma   90.00
#
_symmetry.space_group_name_H-M   'P 1'
#
loop_
_entity.id
_entity.type
_entity.pdbx_description
1 polymer ?
#
loop_
_entity_poly.entity_id
_entity_poly.type
_entity_poly.pdbx_seq_one_letter_code
_entity_poly.pdbx_strand_id
1 'polypeptide(L)'
;IDDARAQLTFRLVDSPQEVKDLIGLTDDRTTALRAALAEGGPRAAAHLVDPEWVPSFVISGTEAECAAELTQLMADNDIDEFQLPVLDIDGAAAFIERTAALLGG
;
A
#
# COMPACT_ATOMS: atom_id res chain seq x y z
N ILE A 1 9.73 4.02 -2.52
CA ILE A 1 8.55 4.35 -3.35
C ILE A 1 8.25 3.26 -4.38
N ASP A 2 9.27 2.61 -4.97
CA ASP A 2 9.06 1.58 -5.99
C ASP A 2 8.31 0.34 -5.50
N ASP A 3 8.60 -0.14 -4.28
CA ASP A 3 7.85 -1.25 -3.69
C ASP A 3 6.38 -0.88 -3.43
N ALA A 4 6.11 0.35 -2.97
CA ALA A 4 4.74 0.84 -2.78
C ALA A 4 3.99 0.92 -4.11
N ARG A 5 4.64 1.42 -5.17
CA ARG A 5 4.07 1.44 -6.52
C ARG A 5 3.75 0.04 -7.01
N ALA A 6 4.68 -0.91 -6.87
CA ALA A 6 4.45 -2.31 -7.21
C ALA A 6 3.26 -2.88 -6.43
N GLN A 7 3.16 -2.64 -5.12
CA GLN A 7 2.04 -3.12 -4.32
C GLN A 7 0.69 -2.47 -4.67
N LEU A 8 0.69 -1.24 -5.18
CA LEU A 8 -0.54 -0.57 -5.58
C LEU A 8 -1.10 -1.10 -6.89
N THR A 9 -0.28 -1.65 -7.78
CA THR A 9 -0.72 -2.10 -9.12
C THR A 9 -1.97 -2.97 -9.09
N PHE A 10 -1.99 -4.01 -8.26
CA PHE A 10 -3.12 -4.92 -8.13
C PHE A 10 -4.32 -4.28 -7.45
N ARG A 11 -4.09 -3.42 -6.44
CA ARG A 11 -5.17 -2.71 -5.75
C ARG A 11 -5.89 -1.74 -6.68
N LEU A 12 -5.14 -0.95 -7.46
CA LEU A 12 -5.67 0.10 -8.33
C LEU A 12 -6.57 -0.42 -9.45
N VAL A 13 -6.21 -1.55 -10.06
CA VAL A 13 -7.00 -2.14 -11.16
C VAL A 13 -8.39 -2.57 -10.67
N ASP A 14 -8.45 -3.09 -9.45
CA ASP A 14 -9.67 -3.62 -8.83
C ASP A 14 -10.36 -2.61 -7.90
N SER A 15 -9.83 -1.39 -7.77
CA SER A 15 -10.44 -0.32 -6.98
C SER A 15 -11.85 0.04 -7.50
N PRO A 16 -12.78 0.41 -6.58
CA PRO A 16 -14.06 1.04 -6.93
C PRO A 16 -13.87 2.31 -7.76
N GLN A 17 -14.89 2.70 -8.53
CA GLN A 17 -14.81 3.86 -9.42
C GLN A 17 -14.51 5.16 -8.65
N GLU A 18 -15.10 5.36 -7.46
CA GLU A 18 -14.86 6.59 -6.69
C GLU A 18 -13.38 6.75 -6.29
N VAL A 19 -12.69 5.64 -6.03
CA VAL A 19 -11.25 5.64 -5.71
C VAL A 19 -10.42 5.95 -6.94
N LYS A 20 -10.82 5.47 -8.12
CA LYS A 20 -10.14 5.75 -9.39
C LYS A 20 -10.28 7.22 -9.77
N ASP A 21 -11.48 7.77 -9.61
CA ASP A 21 -11.77 9.18 -9.87
C ASP A 21 -10.97 10.12 -8.96
N LEU A 22 -10.81 9.76 -7.68
CA LEU A 22 -10.04 10.53 -6.69
C LEU A 22 -8.60 10.81 -7.15
N ILE A 23 -7.98 9.86 -7.84
CA ILE A 23 -6.59 9.93 -8.30
C ILE A 23 -6.47 10.21 -9.80
N GLY A 24 -7.59 10.43 -10.50
CA GLY A 24 -7.62 10.65 -11.95
C GLY A 24 -7.19 9.43 -12.77
N LEU A 25 -7.39 8.21 -12.25
CA LEU A 25 -7.04 6.98 -12.96
C LEU A 25 -8.03 6.70 -14.10
N THR A 26 -7.57 6.84 -15.33
CA THR A 26 -8.39 6.63 -16.54
C THR A 26 -8.60 5.14 -16.87
N ASP A 27 -9.63 4.85 -17.67
CA ASP A 27 -9.90 3.50 -18.18
C ASP A 27 -8.74 2.95 -19.03
N ASP A 28 -8.14 3.80 -19.88
CA ASP A 28 -6.98 3.44 -20.70
C ASP A 28 -5.79 3.04 -19.83
N ARG A 29 -5.53 3.81 -18.78
CA ARG A 29 -4.44 3.55 -17.84
C ARG A 29 -4.73 2.30 -16.99
N THR A 30 -5.97 2.10 -16.58
CA THR A 30 -6.42 0.89 -15.89
C THR A 30 -6.22 -0.35 -16.78
N THR A 31 -6.54 -0.23 -18.06
CA THR A 31 -6.34 -1.30 -19.05
C THR A 31 -4.85 -1.61 -19.25
N ALA A 32 -4.00 -0.59 -19.36
CA ALA A 32 -2.56 -0.76 -19.45
C ALA A 32 -1.96 -1.43 -18.18
N LEU A 33 -2.40 -1.01 -16.99
CA LEU A 33 -2.01 -1.65 -15.72
C LEU A 33 -2.38 -3.13 -15.69
N ARG A 34 -3.62 -3.47 -16.08
CA ARG A 34 -4.10 -4.85 -16.14
C ARG A 34 -3.28 -5.70 -17.12
N ALA A 35 -2.94 -5.15 -18.29
CA ALA A 35 -2.11 -5.84 -19.28
C ALA A 35 -0.69 -6.10 -18.75
N ALA A 36 -0.02 -5.08 -18.18
CA ALA A 36 1.32 -5.21 -17.64
C ALA A 36 1.38 -6.18 -16.45
N LEU A 37 0.33 -6.20 -15.61
CA LEU A 37 0.18 -7.19 -14.54
C LEU A 37 0.09 -8.62 -15.08
N ALA A 38 -0.70 -8.83 -16.12
CA ALA A 38 -0.86 -10.14 -16.74
C ALA A 38 0.44 -10.64 -17.41
N GLU A 39 1.24 -9.74 -17.95
CA GLU A 39 2.49 -10.07 -18.66
C GLU A 39 3.67 -10.34 -17.71
N GLY A 40 3.88 -9.48 -16.71
CA GLY A 40 5.10 -9.50 -15.90
C GLY A 40 4.89 -9.26 -14.41
N GLY A 41 3.65 -9.24 -13.95
CA GLY A 41 3.29 -9.06 -12.55
C GLY A 41 3.55 -7.64 -12.01
N PRO A 42 3.46 -7.47 -10.67
CA PRO A 42 3.45 -6.16 -10.03
C PRO A 42 4.68 -5.29 -10.33
N ARG A 43 5.86 -5.90 -10.40
CA ARG A 43 7.11 -5.17 -10.71
C ARG A 43 7.12 -4.63 -12.13
N ALA A 44 6.59 -5.39 -13.09
CA ALA A 44 6.49 -4.93 -14.48
C ALA A 44 5.47 -3.79 -14.63
N ALA A 45 4.38 -3.82 -13.86
CA ALA A 45 3.33 -2.80 -13.90
C ALA A 45 3.64 -1.53 -13.08
N ALA A 46 4.60 -1.58 -12.14
CA ALA A 46 4.88 -0.48 -11.20
C ALA A 46 5.14 0.88 -11.88
N HIS A 47 5.77 0.89 -13.05
CA HIS A 47 6.08 2.11 -13.79
C HIS A 47 4.83 2.87 -14.28
N LEU A 48 3.67 2.21 -14.35
CA LEU A 48 2.39 2.79 -14.76
C LEU A 48 1.62 3.43 -13.59
N VAL A 49 2.08 3.22 -12.35
CA VAL A 49 1.52 3.85 -11.15
C VAL A 49 2.17 5.21 -10.99
N ASP A 50 1.39 6.29 -10.99
CA ASP A 50 1.93 7.62 -10.74
C ASP A 50 2.46 7.70 -9.30
N PRO A 51 3.71 8.16 -9.07
CA PRO A 51 4.23 8.41 -7.73
C PRO A 51 3.33 9.31 -6.87
N GLU A 52 2.58 10.24 -7.48
CA GLU A 52 1.67 11.15 -6.77
C GLU A 52 0.44 10.44 -6.21
N TRP A 53 0.10 9.23 -6.68
CA TRP A 53 -0.98 8.43 -6.11
C TRP A 53 -0.56 7.74 -4.82
N VAL A 54 0.73 7.49 -4.63
CA VAL A 54 1.25 6.70 -3.50
C VAL A 54 0.80 7.28 -2.15
N PRO A 55 0.96 8.59 -1.87
CA PRO A 55 0.56 9.17 -0.58
C PRO A 55 -0.92 8.98 -0.22
N SER A 56 -1.82 8.78 -1.20
CA SER A 56 -3.24 8.53 -0.93
C SER A 56 -3.54 7.15 -0.36
N PHE A 57 -2.58 6.21 -0.42
CA PHE A 57 -2.78 4.81 -0.05
C PHE A 57 -1.73 4.25 0.92
N VAL A 58 -0.78 5.07 1.37
CA VAL A 58 0.22 4.68 2.36
C VAL A 58 0.42 5.79 3.37
N ILE A 59 0.44 5.38 4.64
CA ILE A 59 0.99 6.16 5.75
C ILE A 59 2.49 6.30 5.50
N SER A 60 3.00 7.53 5.45
CA SER A 60 4.38 7.81 5.10
C SER A 60 4.96 8.93 5.96
N GLY A 61 6.24 8.81 6.29
CA GLY A 61 6.93 9.72 7.20
C GLY A 61 8.00 8.98 7.99
N THR A 62 8.36 9.54 9.14
CA THR A 62 9.17 8.89 10.16
C THR A 62 8.39 7.77 10.87
N GLU A 63 9.09 6.85 11.52
CA GLU A 63 8.46 5.78 12.32
C GLU A 63 7.46 6.33 13.35
N ALA A 64 7.79 7.45 14.00
CA ALA A 64 6.91 8.10 14.98
C ALA A 64 5.65 8.69 14.35
N GLU A 65 5.76 9.34 13.19
CA GLU A 65 4.61 9.88 12.46
C GLU A 65 3.69 8.74 11.99
N CYS A 66 4.27 7.68 11.43
CA CYS A 66 3.50 6.52 10.99
C CYS A 66 2.79 5.82 12.16
N ALA A 67 3.45 5.67 13.31
CA ALA A 67 2.85 5.09 14.51
C ALA A 67 1.67 5.93 15.04
N ALA A 68 1.84 7.25 15.09
CA ALA A 68 0.81 8.17 15.53
C ALA A 68 -0.41 8.15 14.60
N GLU A 69 -0.20 8.23 13.29
CA GLU A 69 -1.27 8.18 12.29
C GLU A 69 -2.00 6.84 12.30
N LEU A 70 -1.28 5.72 12.37
CA LEU A 70 -1.88 4.39 12.44
C LEU A 70 -2.73 4.21 13.72
N THR A 71 -2.20 4.63 14.87
CA THR A 71 -2.92 4.57 16.15
C THR A 71 -4.19 5.40 16.11
N GLN A 72 -4.11 6.61 15.54
CA GLN A 72 -5.27 7.49 15.39
C GLN A 72 -6.31 6.87 14.44
N LEU A 73 -5.90 6.35 13.28
CA LEU A 73 -6.82 5.68 12.36
C LEU A 73 -7.52 4.48 12.99
N MET A 74 -6.80 3.69 13.79
CA MET A 74 -7.39 2.57 14.51
C MET A 74 -8.43 3.03 15.53
N ALA A 75 -8.11 4.07 16.31
CA ALA A 75 -9.03 4.63 17.31
C ALA A 75 -10.26 5.29 16.68
N ASP A 76 -10.09 6.05 15.60
CA ASP A 76 -11.17 6.79 14.92
C ASP A 76 -12.16 5.85 14.20
N ASN A 77 -11.77 4.60 13.93
CA ASN A 77 -12.56 3.63 13.16
C ASN A 77 -12.88 2.34 13.95
N ASP A 78 -12.68 2.33 15.27
CA ASP A 78 -12.91 1.15 16.14
C ASP A 78 -12.22 -0.14 15.62
N ILE A 79 -10.95 -0.03 15.21
CA ILE A 79 -10.15 -1.16 14.73
C ILE A 79 -9.30 -1.70 15.88
N ASP A 80 -9.59 -2.94 16.31
CA ASP A 80 -8.88 -3.59 17.41
C ASP A 80 -7.64 -4.41 16.98
N GLU A 81 -7.55 -4.78 15.70
CA GLU A 81 -6.51 -5.68 15.19
C GLU A 81 -5.79 -5.09 13.97
N PHE A 82 -4.45 -5.14 14.01
CA PHE A 82 -3.59 -4.89 12.86
C PHE A 82 -2.88 -6.17 12.43
N GLN A 83 -3.04 -6.56 11.17
CA GLN A 83 -2.39 -7.74 10.62
C GLN A 83 -1.13 -7.36 9.84
N LEU A 84 0.00 -7.98 10.22
CA LEU A 84 1.28 -7.83 9.53
C LEU A 84 1.48 -8.99 8.53
N PRO A 85 1.37 -8.75 7.22
CA PRO A 85 1.66 -9.78 6.23
C PRO A 85 3.19 -10.03 6.16
N VAL A 86 3.61 -11.23 6.54
CA VAL A 86 4.99 -11.72 6.40
C VAL A 86 5.06 -12.62 5.17
N LEU A 87 5.69 -12.12 4.10
CA LEU A 87 5.77 -12.80 2.81
C LEU A 87 7.04 -13.64 2.63
N ASP A 88 8.05 -13.41 3.47
CA ASP A 88 9.31 -14.15 3.50
C ASP A 88 9.69 -14.41 4.96
N ILE A 89 10.24 -15.60 5.23
CA ILE A 89 10.70 -15.99 6.56
C ILE A 89 12.04 -15.33 6.91
N ASP A 90 12.83 -14.99 5.90
CA ASP A 90 14.12 -14.37 6.09
C ASP A 90 13.93 -12.94 6.62
N GLY A 91 14.40 -12.70 7.85
CA GLY A 91 14.23 -11.41 8.54
C GLY A 91 12.84 -11.19 9.16
N ALA A 92 11.92 -12.16 9.08
CA ALA A 92 10.56 -12.06 9.62
C ALA A 92 10.53 -11.65 11.09
N ALA A 93 11.38 -12.25 11.94
CA ALA A 93 11.43 -11.95 13.37
C ALA A 93 11.73 -10.47 13.64
N ALA A 94 12.76 -9.92 12.99
CA ALA A 94 13.13 -8.51 13.13
C ALA A 94 12.05 -7.56 12.59
N PHE A 95 11.32 -7.98 11.56
CA PHE A 95 10.20 -7.22 11.02
C PHE A 95 9.02 -7.19 12.00
N ILE A 96 8.66 -8.35 12.57
CA ILE A 96 7.61 -8.48 13.59
C ILE A 96 7.94 -7.63 14.82
N GLU A 97 9.15 -7.73 15.36
CA GLU A 97 9.59 -6.97 16.53
C GLU A 97 9.50 -5.46 16.29
N ARG A 98 9.91 -4.99 15.10
CA ARG A 98 9.83 -3.58 14.74
C ARG A 98 8.39 -3.10 14.63
N THR A 99 7.52 -3.88 13.98
CA THR A 99 6.09 -3.54 13.87
C THR A 99 5.41 -3.52 15.24
N ALA A 100 5.71 -4.48 16.12
CA ALA A 100 5.18 -4.50 17.48
C ALA A 100 5.58 -3.25 18.27
N ALA A 101 6.84 -2.80 18.13
CA ALA A 101 7.32 -1.57 18.77
C ALA A 101 6.60 -0.31 18.25
N LEU A 102 6.20 -0.27 16.98
CA LEU A 102 5.43 0.84 16.41
C LEU A 102 4.01 0.94 16.98
N LEU A 103 3.41 -0.19 17.36
CA LEU A 103 2.04 -0.26 17.88
C LEU A 103 1.96 -0.17 19.40
N GLY A 104 3.06 0.17 20.07
CA GLY A 104 3.10 0.40 21.52
C GLY A 104 3.39 -0.82 22.39
N GLY A 105 3.64 -1.99 21.79
CA GLY A 105 3.99 -3.23 22.50
C GLY A 105 2.81 -3.95 23.15
#